data_AF-A0A6B3CAP5-F1
#
_entry.id   AF-A0A6B3CAP5-F1
#
_cell.length_a   1.000
_cell.length_b   1.000
_cell.length_c   1.000
_cell.angle_alpha   90.00
_cell.angle_beta   90.00
_cell.angle_gamma   90.00
#
_symmetry.space_group_name_H-M   'P 1'
#
loop_
_entity.id
_entity.type
_entity.pdbx_description
1 polymer ?
#
loop_
_entity_poly.entity_id
_entity_poly.type
_entity_poly.pdbx_seq_one_letter_code
_entity_poly.pdbx_strand_id
1 'polypeptide(L)'
;LAPKVDKGELLVANGDVQMNHAQSKTMPHLGIWFPAREGGRPTTFALPYAAGLVTGAPHSDNGRKLLDHLLSRTAQQQVSEIGGGFAARQDVKATDANAVALAKLMDGVEVFEPDWDDIEENLTSYIDAWKEATGG
;
A
#
# COMPACT_ATOMS: atom_id res chain seq x y z
N LEU A 1 -11.42 -6.58 4.85
CA LEU A 1 -12.58 -6.94 3.98
C LEU A 1 -12.35 -8.23 3.19
N ALA A 2 -11.10 -8.58 2.86
CA ALA A 2 -10.76 -9.80 2.12
C ALA A 2 -11.46 -11.10 2.58
N PRO A 3 -11.57 -11.45 3.88
CA PRO A 3 -12.29 -12.66 4.29
C PRO A 3 -13.78 -12.65 3.92
N LYS A 4 -14.41 -11.48 3.88
CA LYS A 4 -15.82 -11.34 3.45
C LYS A 4 -15.96 -11.55 1.96
N VAL A 5 -14.98 -11.09 1.17
CA VAL A 5 -14.93 -11.35 -0.28
C VAL A 5 -14.69 -12.83 -0.55
N ASP A 6 -13.71 -13.43 0.12
CA ASP A 6 -13.38 -14.86 -0.03
C ASP A 6 -14.56 -15.78 0.32
N LYS A 7 -15.37 -15.40 1.32
CA LYS A 7 -16.60 -16.14 1.69
C LYS A 7 -17.83 -15.81 0.84
N GLY A 8 -17.73 -14.85 -0.08
CA GLY A 8 -18.87 -14.37 -0.88
C GLY A 8 -19.89 -13.52 -0.12
N GLU A 9 -19.57 -13.05 1.09
CA GLU A 9 -20.40 -12.06 1.81
C GLU A 9 -20.35 -10.67 1.15
N LEU A 10 -19.25 -10.37 0.45
CA LEU A 10 -19.08 -9.19 -0.40
C LEU A 10 -18.59 -9.62 -1.77
N LEU A 11 -19.10 -9.01 -2.85
CA LEU A 11 -18.60 -9.28 -4.20
C LEU A 11 -17.25 -8.60 -4.47
N VAL A 12 -17.08 -7.38 -3.97
CA VAL A 12 -15.89 -6.55 -4.16
C VAL A 12 -15.65 -5.68 -2.92
N ALA A 13 -14.39 -5.39 -2.63
CA ALA A 13 -13.98 -4.47 -1.58
C ALA A 13 -12.65 -3.81 -1.96
N ASN A 14 -12.42 -2.59 -1.48
CA ASN A 14 -11.10 -1.98 -1.51
C ASN A 14 -10.14 -2.73 -0.56
N GLY A 15 -8.85 -2.66 -0.85
CA GLY A 15 -7.83 -3.27 -0.01
C GLY A 15 -6.42 -2.83 -0.40
N ASP A 16 -5.48 -3.20 0.44
CA ASP A 16 -4.05 -2.96 0.25
C ASP A 16 -3.44 -4.08 -0.60
N VAL A 17 -2.63 -3.73 -1.59
CA VAL A 17 -2.06 -4.68 -2.56
C VAL A 17 -1.16 -5.73 -1.89
N GLN A 18 -0.29 -5.31 -0.97
CA GLN A 18 0.68 -6.19 -0.31
C GLN A 18 -0.04 -7.16 0.63
N MET A 19 -0.98 -6.63 1.42
CA MET A 19 -1.79 -7.43 2.35
C MET A 19 -2.72 -8.40 1.60
N ASN A 20 -3.41 -7.96 0.55
CA ASN A 20 -4.28 -8.83 -0.23
C ASN A 20 -3.46 -9.91 -0.96
N HIS A 21 -2.27 -9.60 -1.47
CA HIS A 21 -1.37 -10.58 -2.07
C HIS A 21 -0.91 -11.64 -1.06
N ALA A 22 -0.61 -11.24 0.19
CA ALA A 22 -0.29 -12.20 1.25
C ALA A 22 -1.50 -13.07 1.59
N GLN A 23 -2.70 -12.48 1.69
CA GLN A 23 -3.95 -13.17 2.03
C GLN A 23 -4.40 -14.16 0.94
N SER A 24 -4.21 -13.82 -0.34
CA SER A 24 -4.60 -14.70 -1.46
C SER A 24 -3.86 -16.03 -1.45
N LYS A 25 -2.75 -16.17 -0.71
CA LYS A 25 -2.03 -17.44 -0.52
C LYS A 25 -2.87 -18.47 0.24
N THR A 26 -3.80 -18.02 1.09
CA THR A 26 -4.67 -18.89 1.91
C THR A 26 -6.16 -18.63 1.71
N MET A 27 -6.53 -17.65 0.89
CA MET A 27 -7.90 -17.28 0.53
C MET A 27 -8.13 -17.58 -0.97
N PRO A 28 -8.50 -18.81 -1.33
CA PRO A 28 -8.51 -19.28 -2.72
C PRO A 28 -9.58 -18.60 -3.59
N HIS A 29 -10.55 -17.90 -2.99
CA HIS A 29 -11.60 -17.17 -3.69
C HIS A 29 -11.31 -15.65 -3.75
N LEU A 30 -10.20 -15.20 -3.18
CA LEU A 30 -9.77 -13.81 -3.24
C LEU A 30 -8.99 -13.52 -4.53
N GLY A 31 -9.58 -12.71 -5.41
CA GLY A 31 -8.92 -12.13 -6.59
C GLY A 31 -8.50 -10.67 -6.35
N ILE A 32 -7.39 -10.25 -6.96
CA ILE A 32 -6.94 -8.86 -6.98
C ILE A 32 -7.05 -8.33 -8.41
N TRP A 33 -7.64 -7.16 -8.57
CA TRP A 33 -7.75 -6.45 -9.84
C TRP A 33 -7.71 -4.94 -9.61
N PHE A 34 -7.40 -4.18 -10.67
CA PHE A 34 -7.32 -2.73 -10.62
C PHE A 34 -8.34 -2.12 -11.58
N PRO A 35 -9.21 -1.21 -11.12
CA PRO A 35 -10.20 -0.58 -11.99
C PRO A 35 -9.54 0.39 -12.96
N ALA A 36 -10.10 0.47 -14.17
CA ALA A 36 -9.75 1.43 -15.21
C ALA A 36 -10.99 2.24 -15.60
N ARG A 37 -10.81 3.52 -15.89
CA ARG A 37 -11.84 4.31 -16.58
C ARG A 37 -11.99 3.80 -18.02
N GLU A 38 -13.13 4.08 -18.65
CA GLU A 38 -13.33 3.76 -20.06
C GLU A 38 -12.21 4.37 -20.93
N GLY A 39 -11.54 3.52 -21.72
CA GLY A 39 -10.39 3.91 -22.54
C GLY A 39 -9.09 4.24 -21.77
N GLY A 40 -9.10 4.12 -20.44
CA GLY A 40 -7.95 4.41 -19.58
C GLY A 40 -7.14 3.17 -19.18
N ARG A 41 -5.97 3.39 -18.56
CA ARG A 41 -5.21 2.34 -17.90
C ARG A 41 -5.77 2.05 -16.51
N PRO A 42 -5.58 0.83 -15.98
CA PRO A 42 -5.83 0.55 -14.58
C PRO A 42 -4.96 1.45 -13.70
N THR A 43 -5.54 1.97 -12.62
CA THR A 43 -4.82 2.87 -11.70
C THR A 43 -4.91 2.38 -10.27
N THR A 44 -3.89 2.69 -9.48
CA THR A 44 -3.91 2.62 -8.02
C THR A 44 -3.19 3.81 -7.42
N PHE A 45 -3.47 4.16 -6.17
CA PHE A 45 -2.75 5.23 -5.49
C PHE A 45 -1.64 4.67 -4.61
N ALA A 46 -0.50 5.36 -4.58
CA ALA A 46 0.58 5.05 -3.65
C ALA A 46 0.12 5.36 -2.22
N LEU A 47 0.27 4.41 -1.30
CA LEU A 47 0.07 4.61 0.13
C LEU A 47 1.33 4.10 0.88
N PRO A 48 2.43 4.88 0.90
CA PRO A 48 3.69 4.41 1.46
C PRO A 48 3.65 4.39 2.99
N TYR A 49 4.39 3.44 3.59
CA TYR A 49 4.72 3.51 5.00
C TYR A 49 5.76 4.61 5.24
N ALA A 50 5.35 5.68 5.91
CA ALA A 50 6.22 6.77 6.31
C ALA A 50 6.61 6.66 7.80
N ALA A 51 7.81 7.12 8.13
CA ALA A 51 8.28 7.23 9.51
C ALA A 51 8.98 8.57 9.72
N GLY A 52 8.77 9.16 10.90
CA GLY A 52 9.36 10.44 11.29
C GLY A 52 9.89 10.41 12.72
N LEU A 53 10.84 11.29 13.01
CA LEU A 53 11.32 11.49 14.38
C LEU A 53 10.37 12.43 15.12
N VAL A 54 9.82 11.97 16.24
CA VAL A 54 8.93 12.77 17.09
C VAL A 54 9.69 13.94 17.70
N THR A 55 9.12 15.15 17.63
CA THR A 55 9.67 16.35 18.27
C THR A 55 9.79 16.14 19.78
N GLY A 56 10.98 16.37 20.33
CA GLY A 56 11.25 16.21 21.78
C GLY A 56 11.38 14.75 22.23
N ALA A 57 11.61 13.80 21.30
CA ALA A 57 11.79 12.39 21.66
C ALA A 57 12.95 12.21 22.67
N PRO A 58 12.73 11.45 23.77
CA PRO A 58 13.70 11.30 24.86
C PRO A 58 15.01 10.62 24.42
N HIS A 59 14.99 9.94 23.28
CA HIS A 59 16.14 9.27 22.67
C HIS A 59 16.30 9.66 21.19
N SER A 60 16.27 10.96 20.90
CA SER A 60 16.31 11.51 19.53
C SER A 60 17.47 10.96 18.69
N ASP A 61 18.66 10.82 19.27
CA ASP A 61 19.84 10.28 18.57
C ASP A 61 19.65 8.83 18.14
N ASN A 62 19.05 8.00 19.00
CA ASN A 62 18.77 6.60 18.67
C ASN A 62 17.63 6.49 17.66
N GLY A 63 16.62 7.37 17.76
CA GLY A 63 15.55 7.46 16.77
C GLY A 63 16.10 7.77 15.37
N ARG A 64 17.03 8.73 15.25
CA ARG A 64 17.69 9.03 13.97
C ARG A 64 18.46 7.83 13.42
N LYS A 65 19.28 7.17 14.25
CA LYS A 65 20.03 5.97 13.86
C LYS A 65 19.11 4.84 13.37
N LEU A 66 17.94 4.69 13.99
CA LEU A 66 16.95 3.70 13.56
C LEU A 66 16.39 4.05 12.17
N LEU A 67 16.00 5.30 11.94
CA LEU A 67 15.51 5.74 10.63
C LEU A 67 16.58 5.56 9.54
N ASP A 68 17.84 5.94 9.83
CA ASP A 68 18.97 5.72 8.92
C ASP A 68 19.18 4.24 8.63
N HIS A 69 19.01 3.37 9.64
CA HIS A 69 19.11 1.92 9.47
C HIS A 69 17.96 1.38 8.59
N LEU A 70 16.71 1.79 8.83
CA LEU A 70 15.56 1.36 8.04
C LEU A 70 15.70 1.76 6.55
N LEU A 71 16.32 2.91 6.27
CA LEU A 71 16.60 3.38 4.91
C LEU A 71 17.98 2.92 4.37
N SER A 72 18.73 2.14 5.15
CA SER A 72 19.98 1.55 4.67
C SER A 72 19.71 0.57 3.52
N ARG A 73 20.69 0.40 2.64
CA ARG A 73 20.55 -0.55 1.52
C ARG A 73 20.28 -1.97 2.03
N THR A 74 20.94 -2.39 3.09
CA THR A 74 20.79 -3.72 3.69
C THR A 74 19.36 -3.96 4.19
N ALA A 75 18.79 -3.02 4.94
CA ALA A 75 17.40 -3.16 5.41
C ALA A 75 16.41 -3.13 4.24
N GLN A 76 16.62 -2.22 3.28
CA GLN A 76 15.76 -2.08 2.10
C GLN A 76 15.78 -3.31 1.18
N GLN A 77 16.88 -4.06 1.13
CA GLN A 77 16.94 -5.36 0.43
C GLN A 77 16.00 -6.41 1.01
N GLN A 78 15.64 -6.31 2.29
CA GLN A 78 14.78 -7.26 2.99
C GLN A 78 13.28 -6.92 2.90
N VAL A 79 12.93 -5.75 2.34
CA VAL A 79 11.54 -5.25 2.33
C VAL A 79 10.60 -6.19 1.58
N SER A 80 11.02 -6.76 0.45
CA SER A 80 10.13 -7.63 -0.32
C SER A 80 10.06 -9.05 0.23
N GLU A 81 11.20 -9.67 0.52
CA GLU A 81 11.26 -11.04 1.03
C GLU A 81 10.64 -11.18 2.43
N ILE A 82 10.97 -10.27 3.35
CA ILE A 82 10.52 -10.32 4.75
C ILE A 82 9.28 -9.46 4.97
N GLY A 83 9.32 -8.22 4.48
CA GLY A 83 8.20 -7.27 4.67
C GLY A 83 7.03 -7.50 3.71
N GLY A 84 7.22 -8.26 2.63
CA GLY A 84 6.19 -8.50 1.61
C GLY A 84 5.91 -7.28 0.72
N GLY A 85 6.75 -6.25 0.76
CA GLY A 85 6.46 -4.96 0.15
C GLY A 85 7.41 -4.49 -0.95
N PHE A 86 7.29 -3.21 -1.30
CA PHE A 86 8.15 -2.50 -2.26
C PHE A 86 9.16 -1.65 -1.50
N ALA A 87 10.45 -1.77 -1.85
CA ALA A 87 11.50 -0.96 -1.25
C ALA A 87 11.33 0.53 -1.66
N ALA A 88 11.61 1.45 -0.74
CA ALA A 88 11.61 2.88 -1.03
C ALA A 88 12.86 3.31 -1.84
N ARG A 89 13.93 2.52 -1.79
CA ARG A 89 15.18 2.78 -2.51
C ARG A 89 15.12 2.29 -3.95
N GLN A 90 15.38 3.19 -4.90
CA GLN A 90 15.43 2.89 -6.33
C GLN A 90 16.66 2.05 -6.76
N ASP A 91 17.73 2.06 -5.97
CA ASP A 91 18.94 1.26 -6.22
C ASP A 91 18.86 -0.17 -5.64
N VAL A 92 17.74 -0.51 -5.01
CA VAL A 92 17.43 -1.88 -4.56
C VAL A 92 16.51 -2.54 -5.57
N LYS A 93 16.99 -3.64 -6.17
CA LYS A 93 16.21 -4.48 -7.07
C LYS A 93 15.91 -5.80 -6.38
N ALA A 94 14.70 -5.91 -5.83
CA ALA A 94 14.23 -7.17 -5.25
C ALA A 94 13.96 -8.19 -6.37
N THR A 95 14.31 -9.46 -6.11
CA THR A 95 14.21 -10.56 -7.09
C THR A 95 13.64 -11.84 -6.48
N ASP A 96 13.21 -11.78 -5.22
CA ASP A 96 12.55 -12.89 -4.54
C ASP A 96 11.15 -13.15 -5.10
N ALA A 97 10.51 -14.22 -4.63
CA ALA A 97 9.22 -14.66 -5.13
C ALA A 97 8.10 -13.62 -4.92
N ASN A 98 8.11 -12.85 -3.83
CA ASN A 98 7.10 -11.80 -3.61
C ASN A 98 7.34 -10.67 -4.62
N ALA A 99 8.58 -10.24 -4.82
CA ALA A 99 8.92 -9.19 -5.79
C ALA A 99 8.47 -9.55 -7.22
N VAL A 100 8.74 -10.78 -7.66
CA VAL A 100 8.34 -11.26 -9.00
C VAL A 100 6.82 -11.30 -9.14
N ALA A 101 6.11 -11.81 -8.13
CA ALA A 101 4.66 -11.91 -8.16
C ALA A 101 3.98 -10.53 -8.11
N LEU A 102 4.47 -9.62 -7.27
CA LEU A 102 3.99 -8.25 -7.16
C LEU A 102 4.27 -7.45 -8.44
N ALA A 103 5.45 -7.59 -9.05
CA ALA A 103 5.77 -6.95 -10.32
C ALA A 103 4.80 -7.39 -11.43
N LYS A 104 4.46 -8.68 -11.49
CA LYS A 104 3.45 -9.20 -12.42
C LYS A 104 2.05 -8.68 -12.10
N LEU A 105 1.68 -8.60 -10.83
CA LEU A 105 0.38 -8.08 -10.40
C LEU A 105 0.19 -6.61 -10.77
N MET A 106 1.27 -5.83 -10.72
CA MET A 106 1.29 -4.40 -11.04
C MET A 106 1.55 -4.10 -12.52
N ASP A 107 1.68 -5.12 -13.38
CA ASP A 107 1.97 -4.91 -14.81
C ASP A 107 0.86 -4.10 -15.49
N GLY A 108 1.24 -3.04 -16.19
CA GLY A 108 0.32 -2.11 -16.82
C GLY A 108 -0.51 -1.21 -15.88
N VAL A 109 -0.33 -1.31 -14.56
CA VAL A 109 -1.01 -0.46 -13.56
C VAL A 109 -0.26 0.84 -13.37
N GLU A 110 -0.98 1.95 -13.54
CA GLU A 110 -0.44 3.29 -13.28
C GLU A 110 -0.60 3.65 -11.79
N VAL A 111 0.52 3.98 -11.14
CA VAL A 111 0.54 4.44 -9.75
C VAL A 111 0.50 5.97 -9.75
N PHE A 112 -0.49 6.55 -9.09
CA PHE A 112 -0.54 7.98 -8.84
C PHE A 112 -0.36 8.28 -7.35
N GLU A 113 0.07 9.49 -7.02
CA GLU A 113 0.16 9.97 -5.64
C GLU A 113 -0.88 11.07 -5.47
N PRO A 114 -1.80 10.94 -4.50
CA PRO A 114 -2.74 12.01 -4.21
C PRO A 114 -2.01 13.17 -3.51
N ASP A 115 -2.60 14.36 -3.57
CA ASP A 115 -2.16 15.47 -2.73
C ASP A 115 -2.57 15.20 -1.28
N TRP A 116 -1.61 14.78 -0.46
CA TRP A 116 -1.86 14.43 0.93
C TRP A 116 -2.20 15.64 1.80
N ASP A 117 -1.69 16.83 1.46
CA ASP A 117 -1.97 18.06 2.19
C ASP A 117 -3.42 18.51 1.94
N ASP A 118 -3.88 18.44 0.69
CA ASP A 118 -5.29 18.68 0.32
C ASP A 118 -6.24 17.66 0.99
N ILE A 119 -5.85 16.38 1.02
CA ILE A 119 -6.61 15.36 1.74
C ILE A 119 -6.68 15.67 3.22
N GLU A 120 -5.59 16.06 3.87
CA GLU A 120 -5.58 16.41 5.30
C GLU A 120 -6.52 17.59 5.58
N GLU A 121 -6.48 18.63 4.74
CA GLU A 121 -7.33 19.81 4.88
C GLU A 121 -8.83 19.46 4.69
N ASN A 122 -9.14 18.59 3.74
CA ASN A 122 -10.51 18.35 3.26
C ASN A 122 -11.13 17.02 3.69
N LEU A 123 -10.43 16.18 4.47
CA LEU A 123 -10.86 14.80 4.80
C LEU A 123 -12.29 14.71 5.31
N THR A 124 -12.68 15.62 6.21
CA THR A 124 -14.04 15.66 6.78
C THR A 124 -15.09 15.82 5.68
N SER A 125 -14.87 16.74 4.73
CA SER A 125 -15.81 16.97 3.63
C SER A 125 -15.96 15.73 2.73
N TYR A 126 -14.87 15.01 2.48
CA TYR A 126 -14.89 13.78 1.69
C TYR A 126 -15.63 12.65 2.39
N ILE A 127 -15.46 12.52 3.71
CA ILE A 127 -16.20 11.55 4.52
C ILE A 127 -17.70 11.86 4.51
N ASP A 128 -18.07 13.13 4.65
CA ASP A 128 -19.48 13.54 4.66
C ASP A 128 -20.14 13.33 3.29
N ALA A 129 -19.45 13.69 2.21
CA ALA A 129 -19.91 13.42 0.84
C ALA A 129 -20.07 11.91 0.57
N TRP A 130 -19.15 11.08 1.10
CA TRP A 130 -19.27 9.63 1.00
C TRP A 130 -20.50 9.11 1.74
N LYS A 131 -20.73 9.54 2.98
CA LYS A 131 -21.92 9.15 3.77
C LYS A 131 -23.22 9.55 3.07
N GLU A 132 -23.28 10.78 2.54
CA GLU A 132 -24.45 11.26 1.80
C GLU A 132 -24.71 10.38 0.57
N ALA A 133 -23.68 10.06 -0.21
CA ALA A 133 -23.79 9.23 -1.39
C ALA A 133 -24.19 7.77 -1.08
N THR A 134 -23.83 7.24 0.09
CA THR A 134 -24.10 5.84 0.47
C THR A 134 -25.27 5.66 1.44
N GLY A 135 -25.96 6.72 1.85
CA GLY A 135 -27.17 6.64 2.68
C GLY A 135 -26.96 6.62 4.20
N GLY A 136 -25.81 7.13 4.69
CA GLY A 136 -25.53 7.34 6.12
C GLY A 136 -24.88 6.15 6.84
#